data_AF-A0A3C1DK97-F1
#
_entry.id   AF-A0A3C1DK97-F1
#
_cell.length_a   1.000
_cell.length_b   1.000
_cell.length_c   1.000
_cell.angle_alpha   90.00
_cell.angle_beta   90.00
_cell.angle_gamma   90.00
#
_symmetry.space_group_name_H-M   'P 1'
#
loop_
_entity.id
_entity.type
_entity.pdbx_description
1 polymer ?
#
loop_
_entity_poly.entity_id
_entity_poly.type
_entity_poly.pdbx_seq_one_letter_code
_entity_poly.pdbx_strand_id
1 'polypeptide(L)'
;MTWPRTHNSAKRWGPVHDTLLFYSLSNTFTWNVEHQPYDPAYLASNFTTTDERGVFQDVSLTGPGTREGDSGKPWKGVDPNFVGRHWQPPSMLYSLYTQLTGDDLGKYPLLERLDKADEAGLIFWPKKANGTPRFKQYAHLSPGLPVQDIITDIGPITASAKERLGYPTQKPLALLERIIRASSNEGDVMLDPFCGCGTAVDAAQRLGRRWIGMDISYLSVDLIETRMLDAYGAMIAGTFELVGVPRDTEGAEALFRRSPFDFERWAVSLVDGTPNEKQVGDRGIDGIVRFPISSANDVGKVIVSVKGGNLNPAMVRDLAGTVDAQKAAMGILIANQAITKGMTEAAQMTGSYVHPLTGNSYPKVQLVTVGDLIAGRSPRMPTAFMPYLQAAKFVPDHPTLPGLG
;
A
#
# COMPACT_ATOMS: atom_id res chain seq x y z
N MET A 1 -2.06 -3.69 16.22
CA MET A 1 -0.72 -4.15 15.81
C MET A 1 0.26 -2.99 15.88
N THR A 2 1.56 -3.27 16.10
CA THR A 2 2.64 -2.29 16.04
C THR A 2 3.60 -2.60 14.89
N TRP A 3 4.13 -1.56 14.23
CA TRP A 3 4.96 -1.68 13.03
C TRP A 3 6.14 -0.68 13.08
N PRO A 4 7.40 -1.07 12.81
CA PRO A 4 8.56 -0.18 12.90
C PRO A 4 8.56 0.88 11.79
N ARG A 5 8.75 2.15 12.18
CA ARG A 5 8.77 3.30 11.27
C ARG A 5 10.17 3.85 10.99
N THR A 6 11.05 3.89 12.00
CA THR A 6 12.35 4.59 11.90
C THR A 6 13.37 4.09 12.92
N HIS A 7 14.64 4.42 12.69
CA HIS A 7 15.71 4.30 13.69
C HIS A 7 15.69 5.49 14.67
N ASN A 8 16.21 5.26 15.87
CA ASN A 8 16.29 6.25 16.94
C ASN A 8 17.75 6.69 17.17
N SER A 9 17.99 7.99 17.14
CA SER A 9 19.30 8.61 17.44
C SER A 9 19.32 9.39 18.77
N ALA A 10 18.21 9.39 19.51
CA ALA A 10 18.09 10.11 20.78
C ALA A 10 18.77 9.34 21.93
N LYS A 11 19.25 10.07 22.95
CA LYS A 11 19.77 9.51 24.22
C LYS A 11 18.64 9.01 25.16
N ARG A 12 17.57 8.47 24.58
CA ARG A 12 16.41 7.88 25.27
C ARG A 12 15.77 6.84 24.35
N TRP A 13 14.87 6.01 24.85
CA TRP A 13 14.02 5.20 23.98
C TRP A 13 13.14 6.11 23.11
N GLY A 14 13.27 5.93 21.79
CA GLY A 14 12.54 6.69 20.79
C GLY A 14 11.23 5.99 20.42
N PRO A 15 10.18 6.75 20.07
CA PRO A 15 8.98 6.18 19.47
C PRO A 15 9.31 5.73 18.05
N VAL A 16 9.69 4.46 17.90
CA VAL A 16 10.17 3.87 16.63
C VAL A 16 9.09 3.08 15.90
N HIS A 17 7.86 3.09 16.38
CA HIS A 17 6.78 2.28 15.84
C HIS A 17 5.48 3.08 15.61
N ASP A 18 4.66 2.54 14.72
CA ASP A 18 3.28 2.92 14.48
C ASP A 18 2.34 1.95 15.16
N THR A 19 1.09 2.38 15.34
CA THR A 19 0.02 1.54 15.86
C THR A 19 -1.09 1.48 14.83
N LEU A 20 -1.44 0.26 14.42
CA LEU A 20 -2.58 -0.04 13.57
C LEU A 20 -3.70 -0.56 14.45
N LEU A 21 -4.81 0.17 14.46
CA LEU A 21 -6.00 -0.17 15.24
C LEU A 21 -6.97 -0.95 14.35
N PHE A 22 -7.56 -2.02 14.89
CA PHE A 22 -8.58 -2.81 14.23
C PHE A 22 -9.89 -2.67 14.99
N TYR A 23 -10.96 -2.37 14.27
CA TYR A 23 -12.31 -2.26 14.78
C TYR A 23 -13.25 -3.04 13.85
N SER A 24 -14.25 -3.70 14.44
CA SER A 24 -15.32 -4.34 13.69
C SER A 24 -16.66 -3.71 14.06
N LEU A 25 -17.59 -3.66 13.10
CA LEU A 25 -18.95 -3.19 13.34
C LEU A 25 -19.72 -4.14 14.27
N SER A 26 -19.35 -5.42 14.29
CA SER A 26 -19.98 -6.46 15.10
C SER A 26 -18.96 -7.44 15.67
N ASN A 27 -19.40 -8.29 16.60
CA ASN A 27 -18.58 -9.39 17.15
C ASN A 27 -18.33 -10.52 16.14
N THR A 28 -18.96 -10.47 14.97
CA THR A 28 -18.73 -11.37 13.85
C THR A 28 -17.99 -10.60 12.75
N PHE A 29 -16.78 -11.05 12.43
CA PHE A 29 -15.92 -10.43 11.43
C PHE A 29 -15.03 -11.49 10.77
N THR A 30 -14.54 -11.17 9.56
CA THR A 30 -13.58 -12.00 8.83
C THR A 30 -12.19 -11.82 9.42
N TRP A 31 -11.52 -12.92 9.76
CA TRP A 31 -10.11 -12.94 10.12
C TRP A 31 -9.40 -14.17 9.58
N ASN A 32 -8.66 -14.00 8.49
CA ASN A 32 -7.81 -15.03 7.92
C ASN A 32 -6.47 -15.03 8.66
N VAL A 33 -6.11 -16.17 9.26
CA VAL A 33 -4.88 -16.27 10.06
C VAL A 33 -3.67 -16.32 9.13
N GLU A 34 -2.98 -15.20 9.05
CA GLU A 34 -1.70 -15.10 8.34
C GLU A 34 -0.58 -15.78 9.14
N HIS A 35 0.33 -16.44 8.43
CA HIS A 35 1.47 -17.11 9.03
C HIS A 35 2.78 -16.53 8.49
N GLN A 36 3.78 -16.48 9.35
CA GLN A 36 5.16 -16.17 8.99
C GLN A 36 6.03 -17.43 9.09
N PRO A 37 7.06 -17.57 8.24
CA PRO A 37 7.98 -18.70 8.35
C PRO A 37 8.65 -18.71 9.73
N TYR A 38 9.04 -19.90 10.18
CA TYR A 38 9.84 -20.02 11.39
C TYR A 38 11.21 -19.39 11.19
N ASP A 39 11.73 -18.80 12.25
CA ASP A 39 13.13 -18.40 12.30
C ASP A 39 14.04 -19.64 12.09
N PRO A 40 15.06 -19.58 11.22
CA PRO A 40 15.97 -20.71 10.99
C PRO A 40 16.63 -21.25 12.27
N ALA A 41 16.98 -20.40 13.22
CA ALA A 41 17.52 -20.80 14.51
C ALA A 41 16.46 -21.49 15.38
N TYR A 42 15.20 -21.07 15.29
CA TYR A 42 14.09 -21.77 15.94
C TYR A 42 13.91 -23.18 15.34
N LEU A 43 13.93 -23.30 14.00
CA LEU A 43 13.88 -24.60 13.34
C LEU A 43 15.01 -25.52 13.80
N ALA A 44 16.25 -25.01 13.80
CA ALA A 44 17.43 -25.79 14.18
C ALA A 44 17.42 -26.25 15.66
N SER A 45 16.82 -25.47 16.56
CA SER A 45 16.81 -25.79 18.00
C SER A 45 15.62 -26.64 18.44
N ASN A 46 14.47 -26.53 17.78
CA ASN A 46 13.23 -27.22 18.20
C ASN A 46 12.94 -28.47 17.36
N PHE A 47 13.18 -28.41 16.04
CA PHE A 47 13.00 -29.54 15.15
C PHE A 47 14.31 -30.32 15.06
N THR A 48 14.54 -31.18 16.05
CA THR A 48 15.81 -31.91 16.20
C THR A 48 15.67 -33.41 16.01
N THR A 49 14.44 -33.94 16.09
CA THR A 49 14.19 -35.37 15.93
C THR A 49 13.77 -35.66 14.50
N THR A 50 14.21 -36.78 13.93
CA THR A 50 13.92 -37.14 12.53
C THR A 50 13.34 -38.55 12.47
N ASP A 51 12.36 -38.75 11.60
CA ASP A 51 11.93 -40.06 11.14
C ASP A 51 11.82 -40.09 9.61
N GLU A 52 11.24 -41.15 9.04
CA GLU A 52 11.03 -41.34 7.60
C GLU A 52 10.25 -40.22 6.90
N ARG A 53 9.46 -39.43 7.64
CA ARG A 53 8.71 -38.28 7.11
C ARG A 53 9.48 -36.96 7.26
N GLY A 54 10.63 -36.98 7.91
CA GLY A 54 11.52 -35.84 8.05
C GLY A 54 11.64 -35.33 9.48
N VAL A 55 12.07 -34.07 9.60
CA VAL A 55 12.41 -33.47 10.89
C VAL A 55 11.15 -32.96 11.59
N PHE A 56 11.00 -33.32 12.86
CA PHE A 56 9.88 -32.95 13.72
C PHE A 56 10.32 -32.44 15.10
N GLN A 57 9.42 -31.70 15.75
CA GLN A 57 9.45 -31.41 17.17
C GLN A 57 8.34 -32.17 17.89
N ASP A 58 8.54 -32.51 19.17
CA ASP A 58 7.52 -33.18 19.97
C ASP A 58 6.64 -32.17 20.75
N VAL A 59 5.34 -32.17 20.47
CA VAL A 59 4.37 -31.25 21.08
C VAL A 59 3.51 -32.00 22.09
N SER A 60 3.09 -31.35 23.16
CA SER A 60 2.22 -32.00 24.17
C SER A 60 0.86 -32.37 23.57
N LEU A 61 0.39 -33.58 23.88
CA LEU A 61 -0.98 -34.04 23.58
C LEU A 61 -1.97 -33.69 24.70
N THR A 62 -1.55 -32.93 25.70
CA THR A 62 -2.32 -32.70 26.93
C THR A 62 -2.43 -31.23 27.28
N GLY A 63 -3.57 -30.84 27.85
CA GLY A 63 -3.80 -29.52 28.42
C GLY A 63 -3.75 -29.55 29.96
N PRO A 64 -3.60 -28.38 30.62
CA PRO A 64 -3.68 -28.29 32.07
C PRO A 64 -5.09 -28.59 32.60
N GLY A 65 -5.17 -29.13 33.83
CA GLY A 65 -6.39 -29.46 34.54
C GLY A 65 -6.80 -30.92 34.39
N THR A 66 -7.43 -31.47 35.43
CA THR A 66 -7.99 -32.82 35.43
C THR A 66 -9.41 -32.84 34.84
N ARG A 67 -9.84 -34.00 34.35
CA ARG A 67 -11.17 -34.23 33.77
C ARG A 67 -11.68 -35.61 34.16
N GLU A 68 -12.99 -35.75 34.32
CA GLU A 68 -13.66 -37.05 34.57
C GLU A 68 -14.21 -37.69 33.28
N GLY A 69 -14.32 -36.90 32.20
CA GLY A 69 -14.73 -37.38 30.88
C GLY A 69 -13.61 -38.10 30.12
N ASP A 70 -13.85 -38.43 28.85
CA ASP A 70 -12.92 -39.19 28.01
C ASP A 70 -11.50 -38.61 27.94
N SER A 71 -11.35 -37.29 28.06
CA SER A 71 -10.04 -36.64 28.09
C SER A 71 -9.23 -36.91 29.34
N GLY A 72 -9.85 -37.32 30.45
CA GLY A 72 -9.14 -37.70 31.67
C GLY A 72 -8.87 -39.19 31.80
N LYS A 73 -9.37 -40.02 30.87
CA LYS A 73 -9.20 -41.47 30.96
C LYS A 73 -7.76 -41.88 30.62
N PRO A 74 -7.24 -42.96 31.24
CA PRO A 74 -5.96 -43.54 30.85
C PRO A 74 -5.97 -43.99 29.38
N TRP A 75 -4.85 -43.79 28.69
CA TRP A 75 -4.64 -44.25 27.32
C TRP A 75 -3.28 -44.94 27.20
N LYS A 76 -3.25 -46.19 26.71
CA LYS A 76 -2.05 -47.04 26.55
C LYS A 76 -1.09 -46.99 27.74
N GLY A 77 -1.64 -47.11 28.96
CA GLY A 77 -0.86 -47.14 30.20
C GLY A 77 -0.45 -45.77 30.76
N VAL A 78 -0.87 -44.67 30.14
CA VAL A 78 -0.61 -43.30 30.62
C VAL A 78 -1.91 -42.65 31.08
N ASP A 79 -1.93 -42.17 32.32
CA ASP A 79 -3.04 -41.41 32.88
C ASP A 79 -2.63 -39.93 33.04
N PRO A 80 -3.25 -39.00 32.29
CA PRO A 80 -2.91 -37.59 32.34
C PRO A 80 -3.34 -36.91 33.65
N ASN A 81 -4.33 -37.46 34.37
CA ASN A 81 -4.84 -36.87 35.60
C ASN A 81 -3.82 -36.94 36.75
N PHE A 82 -2.92 -37.93 36.78
CA PHE A 82 -1.86 -38.02 37.81
C PHE A 82 -0.92 -36.82 37.85
N VAL A 83 -0.81 -36.09 36.74
CA VAL A 83 0.01 -34.86 36.64
C VAL A 83 -0.85 -33.61 36.49
N GLY A 84 -2.15 -33.70 36.83
CA GLY A 84 -3.08 -32.57 36.76
C GLY A 84 -3.36 -32.12 35.33
N ARG A 85 -3.40 -33.04 34.36
CA ARG A 85 -3.64 -32.76 32.94
C ARG A 85 -4.74 -33.66 32.37
N HIS A 86 -5.14 -33.37 31.13
CA HIS A 86 -6.08 -34.20 30.36
C HIS A 86 -5.68 -34.19 28.88
N TRP A 87 -6.09 -35.20 28.12
CA TRP A 87 -5.88 -35.28 26.68
C TRP A 87 -6.55 -34.12 25.96
N GLN A 88 -5.74 -33.35 25.24
CA GLN A 88 -6.16 -32.23 24.42
C GLN A 88 -5.23 -32.15 23.19
N PRO A 89 -5.44 -33.03 22.18
CA PRO A 89 -4.64 -33.02 20.97
C PRO A 89 -4.73 -31.66 20.25
N PRO A 90 -3.62 -31.11 19.75
CA PRO A 90 -3.62 -29.85 19.01
C PRO A 90 -4.40 -29.98 17.70
N SER A 91 -5.03 -28.89 17.24
CA SER A 91 -5.80 -28.87 15.97
C SER A 91 -4.97 -29.33 14.77
N MET A 92 -3.67 -29.03 14.76
CA MET A 92 -2.74 -29.45 13.71
C MET A 92 -2.64 -30.97 13.55
N LEU A 93 -2.86 -31.75 14.62
CA LEU A 93 -2.89 -33.21 14.54
C LEU A 93 -4.05 -33.69 13.66
N TYR A 94 -5.22 -33.05 13.75
CA TYR A 94 -6.40 -33.39 12.95
C TYR A 94 -6.17 -33.09 11.47
N SER A 95 -5.63 -31.89 11.16
CA SER A 95 -5.30 -31.51 9.79
C SER A 95 -4.28 -32.45 9.17
N LEU A 96 -3.22 -32.79 9.90
CA LEU A 96 -2.18 -33.69 9.42
C LEU A 96 -2.68 -35.12 9.23
N TYR A 97 -3.50 -35.63 10.15
CA TYR A 97 -4.14 -36.94 10.00
C TYR A 97 -4.99 -37.01 8.73
N THR A 98 -5.80 -35.96 8.48
CA THR A 98 -6.65 -35.88 7.29
C THR A 98 -5.82 -35.85 6.01
N GLN A 99 -4.72 -35.10 5.98
CA GLN A 99 -3.81 -35.05 4.83
C GLN A 99 -3.14 -36.40 4.55
N LEU A 100 -2.77 -37.15 5.59
CA LEU A 100 -2.08 -38.43 5.44
C LEU A 100 -3.01 -39.59 5.09
N THR A 101 -4.24 -39.59 5.61
CA THR A 101 -5.14 -40.74 5.55
C THR A 101 -6.36 -40.51 4.66
N GLY A 102 -6.69 -39.25 4.36
CA GLY A 102 -7.95 -38.87 3.73
C GLY A 102 -9.16 -38.95 4.66
N ASP A 103 -8.99 -39.34 5.93
CA ASP A 103 -10.06 -39.52 6.89
C ASP A 103 -10.14 -38.37 7.92
N ASP A 104 -11.37 -38.02 8.33
CA ASP A 104 -11.61 -36.99 9.34
C ASP A 104 -11.48 -37.57 10.75
N LEU A 105 -10.43 -37.18 11.47
CA LEU A 105 -10.20 -37.63 12.84
C LEU A 105 -11.28 -37.13 13.82
N GLY A 106 -11.92 -36.00 13.53
CA GLY A 106 -12.91 -35.36 14.40
C GLY A 106 -14.16 -36.22 14.65
N LYS A 107 -14.47 -37.14 13.74
CA LYS A 107 -15.67 -38.00 13.82
C LYS A 107 -15.61 -39.08 14.91
N TYR A 108 -14.41 -39.39 15.43
CA TYR A 108 -14.21 -40.46 16.41
C TYR A 108 -14.26 -39.94 17.86
N PRO A 109 -14.57 -40.78 18.86
CA PRO A 109 -14.35 -40.48 20.27
C PRO A 109 -12.87 -40.24 20.60
N LEU A 110 -12.57 -39.44 21.62
CA LEU A 110 -11.22 -38.92 21.86
C LEU A 110 -10.12 -39.99 22.00
N LEU A 111 -10.36 -41.07 22.73
CA LEU A 111 -9.36 -42.14 22.88
C LEU A 111 -9.11 -42.86 21.56
N GLU A 112 -10.15 -43.08 20.76
CA GLU A 112 -10.03 -43.65 19.42
C GLU A 112 -9.29 -42.69 18.47
N ARG A 113 -9.42 -41.37 18.64
CA ARG A 113 -8.59 -40.39 17.92
C ARG A 113 -7.11 -40.59 18.21
N LEU A 114 -6.77 -40.85 19.48
CA LEU A 114 -5.38 -41.09 19.88
C LEU A 114 -4.86 -42.42 19.31
N ASP A 115 -5.68 -43.47 19.31
CA ASP A 115 -5.33 -44.75 18.69
C ASP A 115 -5.05 -44.59 17.19
N LYS A 116 -5.95 -43.92 16.45
CA LYS A 116 -5.78 -43.65 15.02
C LYS A 116 -4.57 -42.77 14.70
N ALA A 117 -4.30 -41.77 15.53
CA ALA A 117 -3.12 -40.94 15.38
C ALA A 117 -1.83 -41.74 15.61
N ASP A 118 -1.84 -42.67 16.57
CA ASP A 118 -0.71 -43.57 16.83
C ASP A 118 -0.50 -44.57 15.69
N GLU A 119 -1.57 -45.16 15.18
CA GLU A 119 -1.55 -46.04 13.99
C GLU A 119 -1.03 -45.32 12.75
N ALA A 120 -1.40 -44.04 12.58
CA ALA A 120 -0.86 -43.17 11.53
C ALA A 120 0.60 -42.74 11.78
N GLY A 121 1.21 -43.18 12.89
CA GLY A 121 2.59 -42.86 13.28
C GLY A 121 2.83 -41.40 13.63
N LEU A 122 1.78 -40.65 14.00
CA LEU A 122 1.84 -39.24 14.41
C LEU A 122 2.19 -39.04 15.88
N ILE A 123 2.29 -40.13 16.64
CA ILE A 123 2.60 -40.10 18.07
C ILE A 123 4.07 -40.45 18.27
N PHE A 124 4.75 -39.63 19.06
CA PHE A 124 6.09 -39.86 19.55
C PHE A 124 6.04 -40.38 20.98
N TRP A 125 6.67 -41.54 21.20
CA TRP A 125 6.79 -42.19 22.50
C TRP A 125 8.18 -41.91 23.08
N PRO A 126 8.31 -41.10 24.15
CA PRO A 126 9.60 -40.81 24.75
C PRO A 126 10.27 -42.07 25.32
N LYS A 127 11.61 -42.16 25.20
CA LYS A 127 12.40 -43.31 25.70
C LYS A 127 12.38 -43.50 27.23
N LYS A 128 11.94 -42.48 27.98
CA LYS A 128 11.87 -42.52 29.43
C LYS A 128 10.75 -43.47 29.88
N ALA A 129 11.03 -44.30 30.88
CA ALA A 129 9.99 -45.09 31.55
C ALA A 129 8.86 -44.16 32.05
N ASN A 130 7.60 -44.49 31.70
CA ASN A 130 6.40 -43.67 31.94
C ASN A 130 6.41 -42.29 31.26
N GLY A 131 7.12 -42.14 30.13
CA GLY A 131 7.06 -40.94 29.32
C GLY A 131 5.66 -40.70 28.75
N THR A 132 5.17 -39.46 28.86
CA THR A 132 3.89 -39.08 28.27
C THR A 132 4.02 -38.99 26.75
N PRO A 133 3.14 -39.65 25.96
CA PRO A 133 3.17 -39.56 24.51
C PRO A 133 2.98 -38.11 24.02
N ARG A 134 3.57 -37.82 22.86
CA ARG A 134 3.65 -36.48 22.26
C ARG A 134 3.22 -36.53 20.81
N PHE A 135 2.79 -35.40 20.25
CA PHE A 135 2.50 -35.25 18.83
C PHE A 135 3.78 -34.94 18.05
N LYS A 136 4.00 -35.62 16.92
CA LYS A 136 5.06 -35.29 15.96
C LYS A 136 4.62 -34.13 15.06
N GLN A 137 5.11 -32.94 15.33
CA GLN A 137 4.90 -31.79 14.45
C GLN A 137 6.06 -31.68 13.47
N TYR A 138 5.82 -31.92 12.18
CA TYR A 138 6.86 -31.85 11.13
C TYR A 138 7.09 -30.43 10.63
N ALA A 139 8.35 -30.04 10.45
CA ALA A 139 8.73 -28.67 10.05
C ALA A 139 8.13 -28.28 8.69
N HIS A 140 8.22 -29.17 7.71
CA HIS A 140 7.79 -28.93 6.34
C HIS A 140 6.26 -28.92 6.15
N LEU A 141 5.49 -29.37 7.15
CA LEU A 141 4.02 -29.38 7.13
C LEU A 141 3.43 -28.32 8.05
N SER A 142 4.26 -27.61 8.81
CA SER A 142 3.78 -26.56 9.68
C SER A 142 3.57 -25.28 8.86
N PRO A 143 2.40 -24.63 8.94
CA PRO A 143 2.10 -23.40 8.19
C PRO A 143 2.97 -22.20 8.62
N GLY A 144 3.72 -22.34 9.72
CA GLY A 144 4.56 -21.29 10.29
C GLY A 144 4.03 -20.81 11.64
N LEU A 145 4.52 -19.67 12.09
CA LEU A 145 4.01 -18.98 13.27
C LEU A 145 2.85 -18.07 12.86
N PRO A 146 1.69 -18.12 13.52
CA PRO A 146 0.65 -17.12 13.31
C PRO A 146 1.21 -15.72 13.57
N VAL A 147 0.97 -14.80 12.64
CA VAL A 147 1.39 -13.41 12.79
C VAL A 147 0.74 -12.81 14.03
N GLN A 148 1.56 -12.19 14.87
CA GLN A 148 1.12 -11.57 16.13
C GLN A 148 0.88 -10.06 15.95
N ASP A 149 0.63 -9.37 17.05
CA ASP A 149 0.38 -7.94 17.07
C ASP A 149 1.66 -7.08 16.92
N ILE A 150 2.85 -7.68 16.90
CA ILE A 150 4.12 -7.01 16.63
C ILE A 150 4.65 -7.46 15.26
N ILE A 151 4.67 -6.54 14.29
CA ILE A 151 5.15 -6.80 12.92
C ILE A 151 6.58 -6.25 12.82
N THR A 152 7.58 -7.11 12.69
CA THR A 152 9.01 -6.72 12.59
C THR A 152 9.66 -7.11 11.28
N ASP A 153 9.04 -8.00 10.52
CA ASP A 153 9.55 -8.54 9.27
C ASP A 153 9.33 -7.62 8.07
N ILE A 154 8.40 -6.67 8.17
CA ILE A 154 8.15 -5.64 7.16
C ILE A 154 8.72 -4.31 7.65
N GLY A 155 9.75 -3.80 6.98
CA GLY A 155 10.36 -2.51 7.29
C GLY A 155 9.74 -1.33 6.52
N PRO A 156 10.08 -0.08 6.88
CA PRO A 156 9.70 1.11 6.13
C PRO A 156 10.38 1.14 4.74
N ILE A 157 9.74 1.84 3.79
CA ILE A 157 10.25 1.99 2.43
C ILE A 157 11.54 2.84 2.44
N THR A 158 12.63 2.25 1.99
CA THR A 158 13.93 2.93 1.85
C THR A 158 13.96 3.84 0.61
N ALA A 159 14.98 4.70 0.51
CA ALA A 159 15.12 5.60 -0.65
C ALA A 159 15.34 4.85 -1.98
N SER A 160 15.97 3.67 -1.94
CA SER A 160 16.28 2.83 -3.11
C SER A 160 15.25 1.74 -3.39
N ALA A 161 14.16 1.68 -2.61
CA ALA A 161 13.14 0.67 -2.79
C ALA A 161 12.43 0.81 -4.15
N LYS A 162 12.30 -0.28 -4.90
CA LYS A 162 11.67 -0.29 -6.22
C LYS A 162 10.19 0.12 -6.18
N GLU A 163 9.50 -0.12 -5.07
CA GLU A 163 8.09 0.25 -4.89
C GLU A 163 7.90 1.75 -4.55
N ARG A 164 8.97 2.50 -4.34
CA ARG A 164 8.90 3.90 -3.91
C ARG A 164 8.41 4.79 -5.06
N LEU A 165 7.28 5.46 -4.85
CA LEU A 165 6.72 6.42 -5.81
C LEU A 165 7.15 7.87 -5.52
N GLY A 166 8.02 8.13 -4.55
CA GLY A 166 8.37 9.50 -4.16
C GLY A 166 7.26 10.26 -3.42
N TYR A 167 6.09 9.64 -3.21
CA TYR A 167 5.00 10.20 -2.41
C TYR A 167 5.38 10.21 -0.92
N PRO A 168 5.18 11.33 -0.19
CA PRO A 168 5.47 11.40 1.24
C PRO A 168 4.70 10.32 2.01
N THR A 169 5.36 9.67 2.98
CA THR A 169 4.73 8.74 3.94
C THR A 169 4.07 7.48 3.36
N GLN A 170 4.44 7.08 2.14
CA GLN A 170 4.01 5.83 1.52
C GLN A 170 4.24 4.63 2.46
N LYS A 171 3.22 3.77 2.60
CA LYS A 171 3.30 2.52 3.36
C LYS A 171 3.80 1.39 2.46
N PRO A 172 4.54 0.39 2.99
CA PRO A 172 4.98 -0.76 2.21
C PRO A 172 3.79 -1.56 1.66
N LEU A 173 3.89 -2.02 0.41
CA LEU A 173 2.86 -2.84 -0.22
C LEU A 173 2.58 -4.11 0.58
N ALA A 174 3.63 -4.83 0.99
CA ALA A 174 3.52 -6.07 1.76
C ALA A 174 2.76 -5.91 3.09
N LEU A 175 2.85 -4.73 3.72
CA LEU A 175 2.10 -4.43 4.94
C LEU A 175 0.61 -4.36 4.66
N LEU A 176 0.22 -3.65 3.59
CA LEU A 176 -1.19 -3.48 3.23
C LEU A 176 -1.79 -4.77 2.68
N GLU A 177 -1.02 -5.55 1.91
CA GLU A 177 -1.45 -6.88 1.46
C GLU A 177 -1.74 -7.81 2.64
N ARG A 178 -0.88 -7.83 3.66
CA ARG A 178 -1.09 -8.63 4.88
C ARG A 178 -2.36 -8.21 5.61
N ILE A 179 -2.58 -6.90 5.78
CA ILE A 179 -3.76 -6.37 6.45
C ILE A 179 -5.04 -6.74 5.70
N ILE A 180 -5.05 -6.53 4.37
CA ILE A 180 -6.22 -6.82 3.53
C ILE A 180 -6.51 -8.32 3.51
N ARG A 181 -5.49 -9.16 3.35
CA ARG A 181 -5.65 -10.63 3.34
C ARG A 181 -6.20 -11.15 4.68
N ALA A 182 -5.70 -10.63 5.79
CA ALA A 182 -6.19 -10.98 7.11
C ALA A 182 -7.65 -10.55 7.33
N SER A 183 -8.08 -9.40 6.81
CA SER A 183 -9.38 -8.80 7.15
C SER A 183 -10.48 -8.91 6.08
N SER A 184 -10.22 -9.56 4.94
CA SER A 184 -11.16 -9.69 3.82
C SER A 184 -10.92 -10.93 2.97
N ASN A 185 -11.91 -11.33 2.18
CA ASN A 185 -11.83 -12.39 1.18
C ASN A 185 -11.73 -11.82 -0.25
N GLU A 186 -11.39 -12.66 -1.21
CA GLU A 186 -11.43 -12.28 -2.63
C GLU A 186 -12.85 -11.84 -3.03
N GLY A 187 -12.95 -10.82 -3.89
CA GLY A 187 -14.23 -10.23 -4.31
C GLY A 187 -14.85 -9.21 -3.33
N ASP A 188 -14.40 -9.16 -2.08
CA ASP A 188 -14.81 -8.13 -1.11
C ASP A 188 -14.43 -6.72 -1.59
N VAL A 189 -15.05 -5.70 -0.99
CA VAL A 189 -14.78 -4.29 -1.30
C VAL A 189 -13.91 -3.68 -0.20
N MET A 190 -12.78 -3.11 -0.58
CA MET A 190 -11.93 -2.29 0.28
C MET A 190 -12.21 -0.80 0.05
N LEU A 191 -12.35 -0.02 1.12
CA LEU A 191 -12.48 1.44 1.07
C LEU A 191 -11.26 2.07 1.75
N ASP A 192 -10.55 2.91 1.01
CA ASP A 192 -9.49 3.77 1.55
C ASP A 192 -9.85 5.25 1.30
N PRO A 193 -10.38 5.97 2.30
CA PRO A 193 -10.78 7.37 2.17
C PRO A 193 -9.61 8.36 2.26
N PHE A 194 -8.37 7.88 2.41
CA PHE A 194 -7.14 8.67 2.49
C PHE A 194 -6.03 8.01 1.68
N CYS A 195 -6.35 7.65 0.44
CA CYS A 195 -5.57 6.68 -0.31
C CYS A 195 -4.19 7.18 -0.78
N GLY A 196 -3.96 8.49 -0.82
CA GLY A 196 -2.67 9.09 -1.20
C GLY A 196 -2.13 8.51 -2.51
N CYS A 197 -0.97 7.87 -2.48
CA CYS A 197 -0.37 7.22 -3.65
C CYS A 197 -0.97 5.85 -4.04
N GLY A 198 -2.12 5.48 -3.49
CA GLY A 198 -2.86 4.28 -3.87
C GLY A 198 -2.22 2.95 -3.51
N THR A 199 -1.36 2.89 -2.50
CA THR A 199 -0.72 1.61 -2.14
C THR A 199 -1.77 0.60 -1.67
N ALA A 200 -2.79 1.03 -0.91
CA ALA A 200 -3.88 0.14 -0.49
C ALA A 200 -4.73 -0.31 -1.69
N VAL A 201 -4.99 0.60 -2.64
CA VAL A 201 -5.71 0.32 -3.88
C VAL A 201 -4.99 -0.74 -4.70
N ASP A 202 -3.67 -0.59 -4.90
CA ASP A 202 -2.84 -1.59 -5.57
C ASP A 202 -2.85 -2.93 -4.82
N ALA A 203 -2.68 -2.93 -3.50
CA ALA A 203 -2.75 -4.15 -2.70
C ALA A 203 -4.10 -4.87 -2.84
N ALA A 204 -5.21 -4.14 -2.80
CA ALA A 204 -6.55 -4.70 -3.01
C ALA A 204 -6.70 -5.29 -4.41
N GLN A 205 -6.24 -4.58 -5.45
CA GLN A 205 -6.27 -5.05 -6.82
C GLN A 205 -5.48 -6.36 -7.01
N ARG A 206 -4.24 -6.44 -6.48
CA ARG A 206 -3.39 -7.64 -6.54
C ARG A 206 -4.03 -8.85 -5.89
N LEU A 207 -4.69 -8.60 -4.77
CA LEU A 207 -5.39 -9.61 -4.01
C LEU A 207 -6.78 -9.93 -4.58
N GLY A 208 -7.20 -9.37 -5.71
CA GLY A 208 -8.51 -9.67 -6.29
C GLY A 208 -9.69 -9.15 -5.46
N ARG A 209 -9.50 -8.05 -4.73
CA ARG A 209 -10.57 -7.30 -4.07
C ARG A 209 -11.02 -6.15 -4.97
N ARG A 210 -12.30 -5.80 -4.88
CA ARG A 210 -12.80 -4.53 -5.41
C ARG A 210 -12.35 -3.41 -4.48
N TRP A 211 -12.24 -2.19 -4.97
CA TRP A 211 -11.75 -1.08 -4.16
C TRP A 211 -12.44 0.24 -4.49
N ILE A 212 -12.46 1.12 -3.50
CA ILE A 212 -12.83 2.52 -3.61
C ILE A 212 -11.72 3.31 -2.93
N GLY A 213 -11.01 4.15 -3.69
CA GLY A 213 -9.99 5.06 -3.17
C GLY A 213 -10.51 6.50 -3.24
N MET A 214 -10.33 7.26 -2.18
CA MET A 214 -10.65 8.70 -2.17
C MET A 214 -9.47 9.48 -1.59
N ASP A 215 -9.20 10.63 -2.21
CA ASP A 215 -8.28 11.62 -1.69
C ASP A 215 -8.77 13.02 -2.07
N ILE A 216 -8.42 14.01 -1.27
CA ILE A 216 -8.72 15.43 -1.56
C ILE A 216 -7.77 16.01 -2.61
N SER A 217 -6.59 15.41 -2.75
CA SER A 217 -5.55 15.86 -3.66
C SER A 217 -5.76 15.26 -5.06
N TYR A 218 -5.98 16.13 -6.05
CA TYR A 218 -6.05 15.72 -7.45
C TYR A 218 -4.75 15.06 -7.95
N LEU A 219 -3.59 15.50 -7.43
CA LEU A 219 -2.30 14.87 -7.71
C LEU A 219 -2.23 13.42 -7.23
N SER A 220 -2.89 13.11 -6.10
CA SER A 220 -2.96 11.74 -5.58
C SER A 220 -3.81 10.87 -6.50
N VAL A 221 -4.95 11.39 -6.94
CA VAL A 221 -5.87 10.68 -7.83
C VAL A 221 -5.22 10.37 -9.19
N ASP A 222 -4.53 11.35 -9.78
CA ASP A 222 -3.77 11.18 -11.01
C ASP A 222 -2.62 10.17 -10.86
N LEU A 223 -1.90 10.23 -9.73
CA LEU A 223 -0.85 9.25 -9.41
C LEU A 223 -1.41 7.83 -9.28
N ILE A 224 -2.61 7.67 -8.72
CA ILE A 224 -3.27 6.36 -8.62
C ILE A 224 -3.61 5.84 -10.01
N GLU A 225 -4.23 6.66 -10.87
CA GLU A 225 -4.57 6.29 -12.24
C GLU A 225 -3.31 5.86 -13.01
N THR A 226 -2.24 6.66 -12.94
CA THR A 226 -0.94 6.34 -13.54
C THR A 226 -0.35 5.06 -12.97
N ARG A 227 -0.36 4.88 -11.64
CA ARG A 227 0.11 3.65 -10.98
C ARG A 227 -0.63 2.43 -11.49
N MET A 228 -1.95 2.50 -11.61
CA MET A 228 -2.76 1.38 -12.09
C MET A 228 -2.42 1.05 -13.55
N LEU A 229 -2.31 2.06 -14.41
CA LEU A 229 -1.91 1.90 -15.81
C LEU A 229 -0.50 1.30 -15.95
N ASP A 230 0.47 1.79 -15.18
CA ASP A 230 1.84 1.30 -15.16
C ASP A 230 1.92 -0.16 -14.68
N ALA A 231 1.18 -0.49 -13.61
CA ALA A 231 1.20 -1.81 -12.99
C ALA A 231 0.47 -2.87 -13.82
N TYR A 232 -0.71 -2.56 -14.37
CA TYR A 232 -1.64 -3.52 -14.97
C TYR A 232 -1.88 -3.32 -16.47
N GLY A 233 -1.33 -2.27 -17.08
CA GLY A 233 -1.52 -1.93 -18.48
C GLY A 233 -2.85 -1.21 -18.77
N ALA A 234 -3.03 -0.78 -20.02
CA ALA A 234 -4.14 0.11 -20.42
C ALA A 234 -5.55 -0.46 -20.19
N MET A 235 -5.72 -1.78 -20.15
CA MET A 235 -7.03 -2.42 -19.97
C MET A 235 -7.66 -2.13 -18.61
N ILE A 236 -6.85 -1.85 -17.58
CA ILE A 236 -7.34 -1.55 -16.23
C ILE A 236 -8.15 -0.25 -16.19
N ALA A 237 -7.93 0.70 -17.11
CA ALA A 237 -8.71 1.93 -17.17
C ALA A 237 -10.20 1.68 -17.41
N GLY A 238 -10.56 0.54 -18.03
CA GLY A 238 -11.95 0.14 -18.23
C GLY A 238 -12.59 -0.52 -17.00
N THR A 239 -11.84 -0.75 -15.92
CA THR A 239 -12.33 -1.50 -14.75
C THR A 239 -12.59 -0.64 -13.52
N PHE A 240 -12.31 0.67 -13.58
CA PHE A 240 -12.62 1.61 -12.51
C PHE A 240 -13.17 2.92 -13.09
N GLU A 241 -13.93 3.63 -12.27
CA GLU A 241 -14.46 4.95 -12.60
C GLU A 241 -13.70 6.02 -11.81
N LEU A 242 -13.30 7.09 -12.49
CA LEU A 242 -12.74 8.27 -11.83
C LEU A 242 -13.85 9.30 -11.59
N VAL A 243 -14.23 9.49 -10.32
CA VAL A 243 -15.28 10.43 -9.93
C VAL A 243 -14.67 11.71 -9.35
N GLY A 244 -15.18 12.87 -9.77
CA GLY A 244 -14.85 14.16 -9.17
C GLY A 244 -13.65 14.90 -9.77
N VAL A 245 -12.97 14.32 -10.76
CA VAL A 245 -11.93 14.99 -11.55
C VAL A 245 -12.52 15.42 -12.90
N PRO A 246 -12.51 16.71 -13.25
CA PRO A 246 -12.98 17.14 -14.55
C PRO A 246 -12.19 16.54 -15.71
N ARG A 247 -12.89 16.03 -16.72
CA ARG A 247 -12.33 15.45 -17.95
C ARG A 247 -12.65 16.25 -19.22
N ASP A 248 -13.53 17.23 -19.10
CA ASP A 248 -13.93 18.13 -20.17
C ASP A 248 -14.13 19.55 -19.62
N THR A 249 -14.37 20.49 -20.54
CA THR A 249 -14.57 21.91 -20.19
C THR A 249 -15.85 22.14 -19.39
N GLU A 250 -16.88 21.30 -19.56
CA GLU A 250 -18.14 21.43 -18.81
C GLU A 250 -17.95 21.05 -17.34
N GLY A 251 -17.27 19.94 -17.08
CA GLY A 251 -16.88 19.51 -15.75
C GLY A 251 -15.92 20.51 -15.09
N ALA A 252 -15.02 21.11 -15.86
CA ALA A 252 -14.10 22.13 -15.36
C ALA A 252 -14.87 23.37 -14.89
N GLU A 253 -15.83 23.84 -15.68
CA GLU A 253 -16.70 24.95 -15.34
C GLU A 253 -17.63 24.62 -14.15
N ALA A 254 -18.15 23.40 -14.08
CA ALA A 254 -18.91 22.93 -12.93
C ALA A 254 -18.08 22.93 -11.64
N LEU A 255 -16.82 22.50 -11.71
CA LEU A 255 -15.88 22.57 -10.58
C LEU A 255 -15.61 24.01 -10.18
N PHE A 256 -15.33 24.90 -11.14
CA PHE A 256 -15.09 26.32 -10.89
C PHE A 256 -16.28 26.99 -10.17
N ARG A 257 -17.51 26.73 -10.62
CA ARG A 257 -18.73 27.25 -9.98
C ARG A 257 -18.94 26.71 -8.57
N ARG A 258 -18.61 25.43 -8.34
CA ARG A 258 -18.77 24.79 -7.03
C ARG A 258 -17.73 25.30 -6.02
N SER A 259 -16.48 25.38 -6.45
CA SER A 259 -15.34 25.74 -5.62
C SER A 259 -14.19 26.27 -6.50
N PRO A 260 -14.04 27.61 -6.63
CA PRO A 260 -12.92 28.20 -7.35
C PRO A 260 -11.56 27.72 -6.84
N PHE A 261 -11.47 27.44 -5.53
CA PHE A 261 -10.26 26.95 -4.90
C PHE A 261 -9.90 25.51 -5.30
N ASP A 262 -10.89 24.60 -5.37
CA ASP A 262 -10.63 23.24 -5.85
C ASP A 262 -10.32 23.23 -7.35
N PHE A 263 -10.91 24.16 -8.10
CA PHE A 263 -10.58 24.38 -9.51
C PHE A 263 -9.12 24.84 -9.68
N GLU A 264 -8.64 25.79 -8.87
CA GLU A 264 -7.24 26.24 -8.89
C GLU A 264 -6.29 25.06 -8.65
N ARG A 265 -6.58 24.23 -7.63
CA ARG A 265 -5.76 23.05 -7.30
C ARG A 265 -5.73 22.02 -8.42
N TRP A 266 -6.89 21.72 -8.99
CA TRP A 266 -7.00 20.81 -10.13
C TRP A 266 -6.27 21.37 -11.36
N ALA A 267 -6.48 22.64 -11.70
CA ALA A 267 -5.84 23.27 -12.85
C ALA A 267 -4.30 23.29 -12.74
N VAL A 268 -3.77 23.54 -11.54
CA VAL A 268 -2.32 23.45 -11.28
C VAL A 268 -1.78 22.02 -11.49
N SER A 269 -2.56 21.00 -11.13
CA SER A 269 -2.13 19.59 -11.33
C SER A 269 -2.00 19.20 -12.80
N LEU A 270 -2.73 19.85 -13.71
CA LEU A 270 -2.65 19.61 -15.17
C LEU A 270 -1.32 20.03 -15.80
N VAL A 271 -0.48 20.78 -15.08
CA VAL A 271 0.85 21.21 -15.54
C VAL A 271 1.97 20.63 -14.65
N ASP A 272 1.70 19.49 -13.99
CA ASP A 272 2.60 18.83 -13.05
C ASP A 272 3.03 19.74 -11.87
N GLY A 273 2.20 20.72 -11.55
CA GLY A 273 2.44 21.68 -10.48
C GLY A 273 2.01 21.17 -9.12
N THR A 274 2.70 21.60 -8.07
CA THR A 274 2.22 21.45 -6.70
C THR A 274 1.34 22.64 -6.32
N PRO A 275 0.04 22.43 -6.02
CA PRO A 275 -0.85 23.50 -5.57
C PRO A 275 -0.44 24.04 -4.20
N ASN A 276 -0.73 25.31 -3.93
CA ASN A 276 -0.51 25.88 -2.59
C ASN A 276 -1.53 25.36 -1.57
N GLU A 277 -1.06 25.01 -0.37
CA GLU A 277 -1.91 24.47 0.71
C GLU A 277 -2.75 25.57 1.40
N LYS A 278 -2.27 26.83 1.42
CA LYS A 278 -2.93 27.97 2.07
C LYS A 278 -2.85 29.22 1.19
N GLN A 279 -3.97 29.95 1.05
CA GLN A 279 -4.06 31.17 0.22
C GLN A 279 -3.54 32.45 0.93
N VAL A 280 -3.10 32.38 2.19
CA VAL A 280 -2.84 33.59 3.00
C VAL A 280 -1.49 34.22 2.64
N GLY A 281 -1.54 35.34 1.92
CA GLY A 281 -0.38 36.20 1.65
C GLY A 281 0.38 35.89 0.35
N ASP A 282 -0.03 34.86 -0.39
CA ASP A 282 0.56 34.50 -1.67
C ASP A 282 -0.03 35.40 -2.76
N ARG A 283 0.83 36.25 -3.35
CA ARG A 283 0.52 37.33 -4.31
C ARG A 283 0.00 36.79 -5.66
N GLY A 284 -1.08 36.01 -5.65
CA GLY A 284 -1.66 35.38 -6.85
C GLY A 284 -0.86 34.20 -7.38
N ILE A 285 -0.09 33.51 -6.52
CA ILE A 285 0.59 32.25 -6.86
C ILE A 285 -0.33 31.11 -6.43
N ASP A 286 -0.76 30.31 -7.39
CA ASP A 286 -1.71 29.20 -7.16
C ASP A 286 -0.97 27.86 -7.08
N GLY A 287 0.21 27.76 -7.71
CA GLY A 287 1.09 26.60 -7.60
C GLY A 287 2.50 26.83 -8.11
N ILE A 288 3.34 25.80 -7.95
CA ILE A 288 4.75 25.82 -8.38
C ILE A 288 5.09 24.51 -9.10
N VAL A 289 5.72 24.61 -10.27
CA VAL A 289 6.39 23.48 -10.92
C VAL A 289 7.89 23.60 -10.70
N ARG A 290 8.57 22.47 -10.46
CA ARG A 290 10.03 22.42 -10.24
C ARG A 290 10.72 21.62 -11.33
N PHE A 291 11.91 22.04 -11.74
CA PHE A 291 12.71 21.35 -12.76
C PHE A 291 14.21 21.44 -12.45
N PRO A 292 15.03 20.47 -12.87
CA PRO A 292 16.48 20.50 -12.64
C PRO A 292 17.15 21.57 -13.50
N ILE A 293 18.04 22.38 -12.92
CA ILE A 293 18.85 23.37 -13.63
C ILE A 293 20.22 22.79 -13.99
N SER A 294 20.97 22.31 -13.00
CA SER A 294 22.35 21.84 -13.21
C SER A 294 22.72 20.54 -12.50
N SER A 295 22.19 20.32 -11.29
CA SER A 295 22.42 19.15 -10.45
C SER A 295 21.14 18.85 -9.65
N ALA A 296 21.09 17.71 -8.95
CA ALA A 296 19.92 17.33 -8.15
C ALA A 296 19.51 18.37 -7.08
N ASN A 297 20.44 19.21 -6.63
CA ASN A 297 20.20 20.25 -5.63
C ASN A 297 19.99 21.66 -6.23
N ASP A 298 20.20 21.83 -7.54
CA ASP A 298 20.00 23.10 -8.23
C ASP A 298 18.71 23.05 -9.03
N VAL A 299 17.64 23.60 -8.44
CA VAL A 299 16.26 23.42 -8.88
C VAL A 299 15.65 24.76 -9.29
N GLY A 300 15.18 24.82 -10.52
CA GLY A 300 14.40 25.93 -11.06
C GLY A 300 12.94 25.80 -10.67
N LYS A 301 12.25 26.94 -10.65
CA LYS A 301 10.82 27.00 -10.38
C LYS A 301 10.07 27.77 -11.45
N VAL A 302 8.88 27.28 -11.77
CA VAL A 302 7.87 27.94 -12.61
C VAL A 302 6.69 28.31 -11.72
N ILE A 303 6.28 29.57 -11.78
CA ILE A 303 5.11 30.03 -11.02
C ILE A 303 3.86 29.78 -11.84
N VAL A 304 2.88 29.09 -11.25
CA VAL A 304 1.58 28.87 -11.87
C VAL A 304 0.57 29.83 -11.25
N SER A 305 -0.17 30.54 -12.09
CA SER A 305 -1.34 31.28 -11.68
C SER A 305 -2.55 30.86 -12.49
N VAL A 306 -3.67 30.63 -11.82
CA VAL A 306 -4.95 30.26 -12.40
C VAL A 306 -5.85 31.49 -12.37
N LYS A 307 -6.54 31.78 -13.48
CA LYS A 307 -7.44 32.92 -13.60
C LYS A 307 -8.78 32.51 -14.18
N GLY A 308 -9.83 32.76 -13.41
CA GLY A 308 -11.22 32.75 -13.86
C GLY A 308 -11.78 34.16 -14.00
N GLY A 309 -12.83 34.32 -14.81
CA GLY A 309 -13.53 35.60 -14.99
C GLY A 309 -12.92 36.52 -16.06
N ASN A 310 -13.02 37.85 -15.86
CA ASN A 310 -12.64 38.85 -16.85
C ASN A 310 -11.12 38.95 -17.04
N LEU A 311 -10.62 38.15 -17.97
CA LEU A 311 -9.21 38.10 -18.33
C LEU A 311 -8.74 39.40 -18.98
N ASN A 312 -7.59 39.92 -18.55
CA ASN A 312 -7.02 41.15 -19.08
C ASN A 312 -5.48 41.14 -19.07
N PRO A 313 -4.81 42.02 -19.85
CA PRO A 313 -3.35 42.05 -19.94
C PRO A 313 -2.62 42.43 -18.65
N ALA A 314 -3.29 43.05 -17.66
CA ALA A 314 -2.66 43.37 -16.38
C ALA A 314 -2.29 42.10 -15.61
N MET A 315 -3.14 41.07 -15.65
CA MET A 315 -2.87 39.77 -15.01
C MET A 315 -1.56 39.12 -15.50
N VAL A 316 -1.24 39.28 -16.79
CA VAL A 316 0.01 38.77 -17.38
C VAL A 316 1.22 39.54 -16.86
N ARG A 317 1.10 40.87 -16.74
CA ARG A 317 2.16 41.74 -16.20
C ARG A 317 2.39 41.49 -14.72
N ASP A 318 1.33 41.26 -13.95
CA ASP A 318 1.41 40.92 -12.53
C ASP A 318 2.13 39.58 -12.32
N LEU A 319 1.80 38.58 -13.15
CA LEU A 319 2.51 37.29 -13.14
C LEU A 319 3.98 37.48 -13.50
N ALA A 320 4.30 38.24 -14.55
CA ALA A 320 5.69 38.53 -14.93
C ALA A 320 6.48 39.21 -13.80
N GLY A 321 5.88 40.21 -13.16
CA GLY A 321 6.47 40.87 -11.98
C GLY A 321 6.67 39.91 -10.81
N THR A 322 5.74 38.97 -10.61
CA THR A 322 5.85 37.94 -9.58
C THR A 322 6.98 36.94 -9.88
N VAL A 323 7.13 36.53 -11.15
CA VAL A 323 8.25 35.70 -11.62
C VAL A 323 9.58 36.35 -11.27
N ASP A 324 9.72 37.64 -11.58
CA ASP A 324 10.95 38.41 -11.28
C ASP A 324 11.17 38.58 -9.78
N ALA A 325 10.15 38.99 -9.03
CA ALA A 325 10.23 39.21 -7.58
C ALA A 325 10.61 37.94 -6.82
N GLN A 326 10.13 36.78 -7.29
CA GLN A 326 10.41 35.48 -6.69
C GLN A 326 11.66 34.81 -7.26
N LYS A 327 12.36 35.43 -8.23
CA LYS A 327 13.48 34.82 -8.97
C LYS A 327 13.11 33.46 -9.57
N ALA A 328 11.88 33.33 -10.06
CA ALA A 328 11.44 32.16 -10.80
C ALA A 328 11.98 32.23 -12.25
N ALA A 329 12.12 31.07 -12.89
CA ALA A 329 12.59 31.01 -14.26
C ALA A 329 11.50 31.43 -15.26
N MET A 330 10.27 30.99 -15.00
CA MET A 330 9.12 31.16 -15.90
C MET A 330 7.82 31.34 -15.10
N GLY A 331 6.77 31.76 -15.79
CA GLY A 331 5.39 31.81 -15.31
C GLY A 331 4.41 31.16 -16.28
N ILE A 332 3.40 30.47 -15.77
CA ILE A 332 2.29 29.90 -16.53
C ILE A 332 0.99 30.49 -15.99
N LEU A 333 0.21 31.11 -16.87
CA LEU A 333 -1.14 31.55 -16.58
C LEU A 333 -2.13 30.54 -17.19
N ILE A 334 -2.88 29.86 -16.34
CA ILE A 334 -3.94 28.94 -16.74
C ILE A 334 -5.27 29.69 -16.72
N ALA A 335 -5.93 29.78 -17.87
CA ALA A 335 -7.16 30.53 -18.06
C ALA A 335 -8.37 29.58 -18.19
N ASN A 336 -9.46 29.87 -17.47
CA ASN A 336 -10.72 29.17 -17.66
C ASN A 336 -11.54 29.69 -18.87
N GLN A 337 -11.07 30.74 -19.54
CA GLN A 337 -11.75 31.37 -20.68
C GLN A 337 -10.76 31.67 -21.82
N ALA A 338 -11.29 32.10 -22.97
CA ALA A 338 -10.48 32.45 -24.13
C ALA A 338 -9.47 33.57 -23.80
N ILE A 339 -8.21 33.32 -24.13
CA ILE A 339 -7.12 34.28 -23.94
C ILE A 339 -7.30 35.44 -24.92
N THR A 340 -7.24 36.67 -24.41
CA THR A 340 -7.36 37.86 -25.27
C THR A 340 -6.09 38.13 -26.06
N LYS A 341 -6.23 38.82 -27.21
CA LYS A 341 -5.07 39.25 -28.01
C LYS A 341 -4.07 40.08 -27.20
N GLY A 342 -4.56 41.03 -26.40
CA GLY A 342 -3.71 41.89 -25.57
C GLY A 342 -2.94 41.12 -24.50
N MET A 343 -3.49 40.01 -23.97
CA MET A 343 -2.73 39.14 -23.07
C MET A 343 -1.61 38.42 -23.80
N THR A 344 -1.89 37.92 -25.00
CA THR A 344 -0.89 37.25 -25.84
C THR A 344 0.27 38.20 -26.17
N GLU A 345 -0.03 39.43 -26.56
CA GLU A 345 0.96 40.49 -26.80
C GLU A 345 1.76 40.80 -25.52
N ALA A 346 1.11 40.93 -24.37
CA ALA A 346 1.78 41.16 -23.09
C ALA A 346 2.72 40.01 -22.70
N ALA A 347 2.32 38.75 -22.93
CA ALA A 347 3.14 37.58 -22.63
C ALA A 347 4.40 37.55 -23.51
N GLN A 348 4.27 37.87 -24.80
CA GLN A 348 5.40 37.94 -25.73
C GLN A 348 6.43 39.02 -25.31
N MET A 349 5.97 40.15 -24.78
CA MET A 349 6.86 41.22 -24.28
C MET A 349 7.69 40.83 -23.06
N THR A 350 7.34 39.74 -22.36
CA THR A 350 8.13 39.26 -21.21
C THR A 350 9.45 38.61 -21.61
N GLY A 351 9.63 38.30 -22.89
CA GLY A 351 10.85 37.69 -23.42
C GLY A 351 10.90 36.18 -23.19
N SER A 352 12.12 35.65 -23.02
CA SER A 352 12.37 34.21 -22.90
C SER A 352 13.37 33.89 -21.80
N TYR A 353 13.17 32.75 -21.15
CA TYR A 353 14.13 32.12 -20.28
C TYR A 353 15.03 31.19 -21.11
N VAL A 354 16.34 31.24 -20.87
CA VAL A 354 17.31 30.33 -21.50
C VAL A 354 17.83 29.38 -20.43
N HIS A 355 17.64 28.08 -20.65
CA HIS A 355 18.10 27.08 -19.71
C HIS A 355 19.64 27.01 -19.71
N PRO A 356 20.30 27.15 -18.55
CA PRO A 356 21.75 27.37 -18.51
C PRO A 356 22.56 26.15 -18.97
N LEU A 357 22.09 24.93 -18.74
CA LEU A 357 22.79 23.73 -19.24
C LEU A 357 22.52 23.41 -20.72
N THR A 358 21.26 23.42 -21.15
CA THR A 358 20.87 22.93 -22.47
C THR A 358 20.89 24.03 -23.53
N GLY A 359 20.90 25.31 -23.14
CA GLY A 359 20.76 26.44 -24.05
C GLY A 359 19.36 26.60 -24.65
N ASN A 360 18.41 25.71 -24.31
CA ASN A 360 17.05 25.77 -24.83
C ASN A 360 16.34 27.03 -24.34
N SER A 361 15.62 27.69 -25.25
CA SER A 361 14.86 28.91 -24.97
C SER A 361 13.37 28.60 -24.80
N TYR A 362 12.78 29.14 -23.73
CA TYR A 362 11.38 28.97 -23.36
C TYR A 362 10.74 30.34 -23.14
N PRO A 363 9.47 30.58 -23.51
CA PRO A 363 8.82 31.86 -23.22
C PRO A 363 8.77 32.10 -21.71
N LYS A 364 9.12 33.32 -21.28
CA LYS A 364 9.21 33.66 -19.86
C LYS A 364 7.85 33.58 -19.18
N VAL A 365 6.80 34.10 -19.82
CA VAL A 365 5.40 33.91 -19.41
C VAL A 365 4.63 33.23 -20.54
N GLN A 366 3.89 32.19 -20.18
CA GLN A 366 3.07 31.40 -21.10
C GLN A 366 1.61 31.43 -20.65
N LEU A 367 0.71 31.45 -21.63
CA LEU A 367 -0.73 31.45 -21.41
C LEU A 367 -1.29 30.16 -21.99
N VAL A 368 -2.12 29.47 -21.22
CA VAL A 368 -2.77 28.23 -21.64
C VAL A 368 -4.19 28.21 -21.11
N THR A 369 -5.15 27.69 -21.87
CA THR A 369 -6.51 27.50 -21.36
C THR A 369 -6.67 26.12 -20.74
N VAL A 370 -7.65 25.96 -19.87
CA VAL A 370 -8.05 24.63 -19.36
C VAL A 370 -8.41 23.68 -20.52
N GLY A 371 -9.12 24.19 -21.52
CA GLY A 371 -9.46 23.40 -22.72
C GLY A 371 -8.22 22.94 -23.50
N ASP A 372 -7.15 23.74 -23.53
CA ASP A 372 -5.87 23.34 -24.13
C ASP A 372 -5.22 22.19 -23.35
N LEU A 373 -5.18 22.29 -22.02
CA LEU A 373 -4.58 21.28 -21.16
C LEU A 373 -5.32 19.95 -21.24
N ILE A 374 -6.66 19.97 -21.21
CA ILE A 374 -7.50 18.76 -21.40
C ILE A 374 -7.25 18.14 -22.78
N ALA A 375 -7.03 18.95 -23.82
CA ALA A 375 -6.71 18.47 -25.16
C ALA A 375 -5.25 17.99 -25.33
N GLY A 376 -4.46 17.95 -24.24
CA GLY A 376 -3.07 17.50 -24.24
C GLY A 376 -2.07 18.56 -24.75
N ARG A 377 -2.46 19.83 -24.85
CA ARG A 377 -1.56 20.93 -25.23
C ARG A 377 -0.90 21.52 -23.99
N SER A 378 0.27 21.01 -23.65
CA SER A 378 1.02 21.46 -22.46
C SER A 378 1.92 22.68 -22.74
N PRO A 379 2.16 23.55 -21.73
CA PRO A 379 3.14 24.63 -21.81
C PRO A 379 4.56 24.13 -22.14
N ARG A 380 5.35 24.95 -22.83
CA ARG A 380 6.73 24.60 -23.19
C ARG A 380 7.68 24.95 -22.05
N MET A 381 8.20 23.94 -21.37
CA MET A 381 9.15 24.12 -20.28
C MET A 381 10.14 22.94 -20.24
N PRO A 382 11.29 23.08 -19.55
CA PRO A 382 12.17 21.95 -19.27
C PRO A 382 11.40 20.82 -18.60
N THR A 383 11.84 19.57 -18.81
CA THR A 383 11.24 18.40 -18.16
C THR A 383 11.18 18.63 -16.65
N ALA A 384 9.97 18.75 -16.13
CA ALA A 384 9.74 18.94 -14.71
C ALA A 384 10.26 17.72 -13.94
N PHE A 385 10.58 17.91 -12.66
CA PHE A 385 10.50 16.78 -11.76
C PHE A 385 9.04 16.32 -11.79
N MET A 386 8.80 15.10 -12.28
CA MET A 386 7.55 14.43 -12.01
C MET A 386 7.35 14.51 -10.49
N PRO A 387 6.18 14.95 -9.99
CA PRO A 387 5.96 15.05 -8.56
C PRO A 387 6.20 13.69 -7.86
N TYR A 388 6.10 12.58 -8.61
CA TYR A 388 6.22 11.21 -8.15
C TYR A 388 6.97 10.32 -9.18
N LEU A 389 7.52 9.20 -8.73
CA LEU A 389 8.20 8.19 -9.55
C LEU A 389 7.18 7.20 -10.16
N GLN A 390 7.50 6.64 -11.33
CA GLN A 390 6.68 5.60 -11.98
C GLN A 390 6.59 4.33 -11.13
N ALA A 391 5.45 3.65 -11.22
CA ALA A 391 5.22 2.42 -10.49
C ALA A 391 5.88 1.21 -11.16
N ALA A 392 6.34 0.25 -10.35
CA ALA A 392 6.84 -1.01 -10.88
C ALA A 392 5.70 -1.84 -11.48
N LYS A 393 5.93 -2.42 -12.67
CA LYS A 393 4.99 -3.35 -13.31
C LYS A 393 4.60 -4.49 -12.36
N PHE A 394 3.32 -4.84 -12.33
CA PHE A 394 2.87 -6.03 -11.62
C PHE A 394 3.33 -7.28 -12.36
N VAL A 395 3.94 -8.20 -11.63
CA VAL A 395 4.25 -9.56 -12.09
C VAL A 395 3.50 -10.48 -11.15
N PRO A 396 2.51 -11.26 -11.62
CA PRO A 396 1.82 -12.22 -10.77
C PRO A 396 2.82 -13.24 -10.21
N ASP A 397 2.71 -13.59 -8.92
CA ASP A 397 3.57 -14.59 -8.26
C ASP A 397 3.34 -16.02 -8.77
N HIS A 398 2.42 -16.22 -9.73
CA HIS A 398 2.23 -17.46 -10.46
C HIS A 398 2.01 -17.19 -11.95
N PRO A 399 2.64 -17.94 -12.88
CA PRO A 399 2.12 -17.99 -14.23
C PRO A 399 0.67 -18.47 -14.14
N THR A 400 -0.25 -17.70 -14.71
CA THR A 400 -1.60 -18.18 -15.03
C THR A 400 -1.46 -19.59 -15.60
N LEU A 401 -1.95 -20.60 -14.90
CA LEU A 401 -2.10 -21.93 -15.48
C LEU A 401 -2.97 -21.73 -16.73
N PRO A 402 -2.47 -22.04 -17.93
CA PRO A 402 -3.25 -21.86 -19.14
C PRO A 402 -4.38 -22.88 -19.14
N GLY A 403 -5.63 -22.39 -19.22
CA GLY A 403 -6.81 -23.21 -19.50
C GLY A 403 -7.78 -23.37 -18.34
N LEU A 404 -8.68 -22.39 -18.19
CA LEU A 404 -10.06 -22.62 -17.77
C LEU A 404 -10.96 -21.81 -18.72
N GLY A 405 -11.30 -22.47 -19.83
CA GLY A 405 -12.47 -22.15 -20.65
C GLY A 405 -13.50 -23.25 -20.48
#